data_AF-A0A380DMB3-F1
#
_entry.id   AF-A0A380DMB3-F1
#
_cell.length_a   1.000
_cell.length_b   1.000
_cell.length_c   1.000
_cell.angle_alpha   90.00
_cell.angle_beta   90.00
_cell.angle_gamma   90.00
#
_symmetry.space_group_name_H-M   'P 1'
#
loop_
_entity.id
_entity.type
_entity.pdbx_description
1 polymer ?
#
loop_
_entity_poly.entity_id
_entity_poly.type
_entity_poly.pdbx_seq_one_letter_code
_entity_poly.pdbx_strand_id
1 'polypeptide(L)'
;MKDLKGKKIALQDVTSTAGYTFPLAMLKNEAGINATKDMKIVNVKGHDQAVISLLNGDVDAAAVFNDARNTVKKDQPNVFKDTRILKLTQAIPNDTISVRPDMDKDFQEKLKKAFIDIAKSKEGHKIISEVYSHEGYTETKDSNFDIVREYEN
;
A
#
# COMPACT_ATOMS: atom_id res chain seq x y z
N MET A 1 -3.31 -12.84 -14.95
CA MET A 1 -2.72 -11.52 -15.28
C MET A 1 -3.08 -11.08 -16.68
N LYS A 2 -2.77 -11.84 -17.75
CA LYS A 2 -3.15 -11.47 -19.13
C LYS A 2 -4.67 -11.28 -19.32
N ASP A 3 -5.48 -12.06 -18.60
CA ASP A 3 -6.95 -11.97 -18.63
C ASP A 3 -7.52 -10.65 -18.07
N LEU A 4 -6.67 -9.78 -17.51
CA LEU A 4 -7.07 -8.45 -17.05
C LEU A 4 -7.24 -7.46 -18.21
N LYS A 5 -6.76 -7.78 -19.41
CA LYS A 5 -6.97 -6.90 -20.57
C LYS A 5 -8.47 -6.71 -20.83
N GLY A 6 -8.89 -5.45 -20.95
CA GLY A 6 -10.29 -5.03 -21.12
C GLY A 6 -11.13 -5.04 -19.85
N LYS A 7 -10.59 -5.50 -18.71
CA LYS A 7 -11.28 -5.58 -17.42
C LYS A 7 -11.24 -4.25 -16.67
N LYS A 8 -12.07 -4.14 -15.62
CA LYS A 8 -12.08 -3.02 -14.69
C LYS A 8 -11.10 -3.25 -13.55
N ILE A 9 -10.30 -2.25 -13.20
CA ILE A 9 -9.37 -2.30 -12.07
C ILE A 9 -9.53 -1.09 -11.15
N ALA A 10 -9.62 -1.35 -9.85
CA ALA A 10 -9.53 -0.31 -8.83
C ALA A 10 -8.07 0.06 -8.57
N LEU A 11 -7.73 1.34 -8.75
CA LEU A 11 -6.43 1.93 -8.45
C LEU A 11 -6.62 3.12 -7.50
N GLN A 12 -5.60 3.42 -6.68
CA GLN A 12 -5.57 4.69 -5.94
C GLN A 12 -4.99 5.82 -6.81
N ASP A 13 -4.64 6.94 -6.18
CA ASP A 13 -4.00 8.07 -6.83
C ASP A 13 -2.59 7.75 -7.32
N VAL A 14 -2.10 8.55 -8.27
CA VAL A 14 -0.77 8.41 -8.90
C VAL A 14 0.39 8.44 -7.90
N THR A 15 0.17 9.00 -6.71
CA THR A 15 1.12 9.06 -5.61
C THR A 15 1.16 7.78 -4.76
N SER A 16 0.30 6.79 -5.04
CA SER A 16 0.26 5.53 -4.29
C SER A 16 1.25 4.52 -4.87
N THR A 17 2.29 4.19 -4.11
CA THR A 17 3.30 3.19 -4.49
C THR A 17 2.67 1.81 -4.67
N ALA A 18 1.90 1.33 -3.68
CA ALA A 18 1.27 0.01 -3.68
C ALA A 18 -0.05 -0.08 -4.45
N GLY A 19 -0.74 1.06 -4.63
CA GLY A 19 -2.05 1.13 -5.28
C GLY A 19 -2.06 1.58 -6.72
N TYR A 20 -0.92 2.05 -7.21
CA TYR A 20 -0.79 2.63 -8.54
C TYR A 20 0.53 2.21 -9.18
N THR A 21 1.66 2.74 -8.73
CA THR A 21 2.95 2.68 -9.45
C THR A 21 3.45 1.24 -9.69
N PHE A 22 3.62 0.45 -8.64
CA PHE A 22 4.15 -0.91 -8.75
C PHE A 22 3.20 -1.91 -9.43
N PRO A 23 1.88 -1.91 -9.12
CA PRO A 23 0.92 -2.73 -9.83
C PRO A 23 0.89 -2.45 -11.34
N LEU A 24 0.95 -1.18 -11.75
CA LEU A 24 0.97 -0.80 -13.17
C LEU A 24 2.26 -1.23 -13.85
N ALA A 25 3.40 -1.06 -13.20
CA ALA A 25 4.67 -1.51 -13.74
C ALA A 25 4.73 -3.03 -13.89
N MET A 26 4.21 -3.78 -12.90
CA MET A 26 4.07 -5.24 -12.98
C MET A 26 3.16 -5.67 -14.14
N LEU A 27 2.00 -5.02 -14.32
CA LEU A 27 1.09 -5.29 -15.45
C LEU A 27 1.79 -5.09 -16.81
N LYS A 28 2.55 -4.00 -16.94
CA LYS A 28 3.30 -3.68 -18.16
C LYS A 28 4.42 -4.68 -18.40
N ASN A 29 5.26 -4.93 -17.40
CA ASN A 29 6.50 -5.70 -17.55
C ASN A 29 6.25 -7.22 -17.62
N GLU A 30 5.28 -7.75 -16.87
CA GLU A 30 5.02 -9.19 -16.82
C GLU A 30 3.88 -9.65 -17.74
N ALA A 31 2.89 -8.79 -18.00
CA ALA A 31 1.71 -9.16 -18.78
C ALA A 31 1.58 -8.41 -20.12
N GLY A 32 2.43 -7.40 -20.38
CA GLY A 32 2.34 -6.56 -21.58
C GLY A 32 1.07 -5.71 -21.61
N ILE A 33 0.47 -5.44 -20.45
CA ILE A 33 -0.78 -4.66 -20.32
C ILE A 33 -0.41 -3.23 -19.93
N ASN A 34 -0.73 -2.27 -20.77
CA ASN A 34 -0.70 -0.87 -20.39
C ASN A 34 -2.06 -0.48 -19.80
N ALA A 35 -2.22 -0.55 -18.48
CA ALA A 35 -3.54 -0.45 -17.86
C ALA A 35 -4.32 0.83 -18.22
N THR A 36 -3.63 1.97 -18.41
CA THR A 36 -4.29 3.24 -18.80
C THR A 36 -4.86 3.22 -20.21
N LYS A 37 -4.46 2.25 -21.05
CA LYS A 37 -4.94 2.05 -22.41
C LYS A 37 -5.79 0.78 -22.57
N ASP A 38 -5.37 -0.30 -21.91
CA ASP A 38 -5.88 -1.65 -22.10
C ASP A 38 -6.94 -2.03 -21.07
N MET A 39 -7.18 -1.22 -20.03
CA MET A 39 -8.13 -1.52 -18.94
C MET A 39 -9.04 -0.33 -18.65
N LYS A 40 -10.14 -0.59 -17.93
CA LYS A 40 -11.03 0.45 -17.40
C LYS A 40 -10.62 0.76 -15.96
N ILE A 41 -10.01 1.92 -15.74
CA ILE A 41 -9.57 2.32 -14.40
C ILE A 41 -10.74 2.90 -13.62
N VAL A 42 -10.92 2.42 -12.39
CA VAL A 42 -11.79 3.00 -11.38
C VAL A 42 -10.91 3.56 -10.27
N ASN A 43 -10.90 4.89 -10.12
CA ASN A 43 -10.13 5.53 -9.07
C ASN A 43 -10.88 5.44 -7.74
N VAL A 44 -10.19 4.95 -6.71
CA VAL A 44 -10.73 4.83 -5.35
C VAL A 44 -9.79 5.51 -4.36
N LYS A 45 -10.34 5.99 -3.25
CA LYS A 45 -9.56 6.61 -2.17
C LYS A 45 -9.43 5.62 -1.03
N GLY A 46 -8.21 5.10 -0.84
CA GLY A 46 -7.91 4.11 0.20
C GLY A 46 -7.94 2.66 -0.32
N HIS A 47 -7.15 1.81 0.35
CA HIS A 47 -7.04 0.39 0.02
C HIS A 47 -8.27 -0.40 0.45
N ASP A 48 -8.94 0.00 1.52
CA ASP A 48 -10.22 -0.52 1.98
C ASP A 48 -11.30 -0.37 0.90
N GLN A 49 -11.42 0.81 0.28
CA GLN A 49 -12.37 1.06 -0.79
C GLN A 49 -12.07 0.22 -2.03
N ALA A 50 -10.79 0.01 -2.36
CA ALA A 50 -10.41 -0.88 -3.45
C ALA A 50 -10.88 -2.33 -3.21
N VAL A 51 -10.75 -2.83 -1.97
CA VAL A 51 -11.25 -4.16 -1.60
C VAL A 51 -12.78 -4.21 -1.63
N ILE A 52 -13.46 -3.18 -1.12
CA ILE A 52 -14.92 -3.10 -1.12
C ILE A 52 -15.48 -3.06 -2.55
N SER A 53 -14.90 -2.27 -3.45
CA SER A 53 -15.29 -2.24 -4.86
C SER A 53 -15.12 -3.60 -5.54
N LEU A 54 -14.09 -4.37 -5.17
CA LEU A 54 -13.92 -5.73 -5.67
C LEU A 54 -15.02 -6.67 -5.15
N LEU A 55 -15.33 -6.60 -3.85
CA LEU A 55 -16.40 -7.42 -3.23
C LEU A 55 -17.78 -7.11 -3.82
N ASN A 56 -18.05 -5.86 -4.15
CA ASN A 56 -19.31 -5.43 -4.76
C ASN A 56 -19.43 -5.79 -6.25
N GLY A 57 -18.34 -6.23 -6.89
CA GLY A 57 -18.31 -6.50 -8.33
C GLY A 57 -18.24 -5.23 -9.19
N ASP A 58 -17.93 -4.07 -8.59
CA ASP A 58 -17.76 -2.82 -9.33
C ASP A 58 -16.52 -2.88 -10.25
N VAL A 59 -15.51 -3.64 -9.82
CA VAL A 59 -14.25 -3.91 -10.53
C VAL A 59 -13.96 -5.41 -10.59
N ASP A 60 -13.18 -5.83 -11.60
CA ASP A 60 -12.73 -7.22 -11.73
C ASP A 60 -11.42 -7.49 -10.96
N ALA A 61 -10.66 -6.45 -10.63
CA ALA A 61 -9.41 -6.52 -9.89
C ALA A 61 -9.20 -5.25 -9.06
N ALA A 62 -8.41 -5.35 -8.00
CA ALA A 62 -8.01 -4.21 -7.17
C ALA A 62 -6.51 -4.27 -6.87
N ALA A 63 -5.83 -3.14 -7.02
CA ALA A 63 -4.43 -2.99 -6.64
C ALA A 63 -4.34 -2.47 -5.19
N VAL A 64 -3.75 -3.25 -4.29
CA VAL A 64 -3.65 -2.92 -2.87
C VAL A 64 -2.33 -3.36 -2.27
N PHE A 65 -1.96 -2.80 -1.11
CA PHE A 65 -0.86 -3.36 -0.32
C PHE A 65 -1.20 -4.79 0.14
N ASN A 66 -0.17 -5.54 0.51
CA ASN A 66 -0.32 -6.94 0.87
C ASN A 66 -1.34 -7.14 2.01
N ASP A 67 -2.40 -7.92 1.72
CA ASP A 67 -3.48 -8.23 2.65
C ASP A 67 -4.25 -7.04 3.25
N ALA A 68 -4.44 -5.96 2.47
CA ALA A 68 -5.39 -4.88 2.79
C ALA A 68 -6.82 -5.37 3.12
N ARG A 69 -7.16 -6.61 2.77
CA ARG A 69 -8.38 -7.30 3.21
C ARG A 69 -8.58 -7.32 4.73
N ASN A 70 -7.49 -7.28 5.51
CA ASN A 70 -7.56 -7.20 6.97
C ASN A 70 -8.23 -5.91 7.46
N THR A 71 -8.11 -4.80 6.73
CA THR A 71 -8.71 -3.51 7.14
C THR A 71 -10.23 -3.54 7.12
N VAL A 72 -10.82 -4.34 6.22
CA VAL A 72 -12.27 -4.48 6.07
C VAL A 72 -12.84 -5.74 6.72
N LYS A 73 -11.98 -6.67 7.18
CA LYS A 73 -12.38 -8.01 7.66
C LYS A 73 -13.45 -7.98 8.74
N LYS A 74 -13.43 -6.97 9.62
CA LYS A 74 -14.42 -6.82 10.69
C LYS A 74 -15.84 -6.67 10.14
N ASP A 75 -15.99 -5.88 9.08
CA ASP A 75 -17.28 -5.59 8.46
C ASP A 75 -17.59 -6.53 7.29
N GLN A 76 -16.56 -7.12 6.68
CA GLN A 76 -16.61 -8.06 5.57
C GLN A 76 -15.98 -9.41 5.98
N PRO A 77 -16.63 -10.21 6.84
CA PRO A 77 -16.03 -11.42 7.43
C PRO A 77 -15.65 -12.49 6.41
N ASN A 78 -16.29 -12.49 5.24
CA ASN A 78 -16.00 -13.44 4.16
C ASN A 78 -14.95 -12.92 3.16
N VAL A 79 -14.32 -11.76 3.37
CA VAL A 79 -13.41 -11.13 2.39
C VAL A 79 -12.31 -12.08 1.90
N PHE A 80 -11.77 -12.94 2.76
CA PHE A 80 -10.73 -13.92 2.39
C PHE A 80 -11.25 -15.13 1.63
N LYS A 81 -12.55 -15.44 1.75
CA LYS A 81 -13.22 -16.49 1.00
C LYS A 81 -13.66 -15.99 -0.37
N ASP A 82 -14.18 -14.77 -0.42
CA ASP A 82 -14.80 -14.19 -1.62
C ASP A 82 -13.76 -13.53 -2.55
N THR A 83 -12.53 -13.37 -2.08
CA THR A 83 -11.42 -12.83 -2.88
C THR A 83 -10.20 -13.73 -2.81
N ARG A 84 -9.29 -13.56 -3.77
CA ARG A 84 -7.99 -14.24 -3.78
C ARG A 84 -6.89 -13.30 -4.25
N ILE A 85 -5.66 -13.58 -3.81
CA ILE A 85 -4.48 -12.88 -4.35
C ILE A 85 -4.21 -13.40 -5.75
N LEU A 86 -4.20 -12.49 -6.74
CA LEU A 86 -3.85 -12.83 -8.11
C LEU A 86 -2.33 -12.91 -8.30
N LYS A 87 -1.60 -11.96 -7.72
CA LYS A 87 -0.15 -11.81 -7.84
C LYS A 87 0.35 -10.83 -6.77
N LEU A 88 1.59 -11.01 -6.33
CA LEU A 88 2.32 -10.04 -5.53
C LEU A 88 3.40 -9.38 -6.39
N THR A 89 3.60 -8.07 -6.21
CA THR A 89 4.74 -7.35 -6.79
C THR A 89 6.03 -7.77 -6.10
N GLN A 90 7.17 -7.27 -6.58
CA GLN A 90 8.37 -7.23 -5.74
C GLN A 90 8.11 -6.49 -4.43
N ALA A 91 8.86 -6.84 -3.38
CA ALA A 91 8.76 -6.16 -2.11
C ALA A 91 9.15 -4.68 -2.27
N ILE A 92 8.40 -3.82 -1.59
CA ILE A 92 8.66 -2.39 -1.49
C ILE A 92 8.91 -2.02 -0.04
N PRO A 93 9.68 -0.95 0.25
CA PRO A 93 9.77 -0.40 1.59
C PRO A 93 8.37 -0.08 2.13
N ASN A 94 8.19 -0.31 3.43
CA ASN A 94 6.96 0.09 4.11
C ASN A 94 6.98 1.59 4.44
N ASP A 95 5.86 2.09 5.00
CA ASP A 95 5.67 3.49 5.32
C ASP A 95 6.76 4.09 6.19
N THR A 96 7.00 5.40 6.02
CA THR A 96 7.99 6.15 6.80
C THR A 96 7.31 7.12 7.77
N ILE A 97 8.00 7.39 8.88
CA ILE A 97 7.83 8.64 9.60
C ILE A 97 8.84 9.62 9.02
N SER A 98 8.35 10.56 8.22
CA SER A 98 9.18 11.57 7.56
C SER A 98 9.08 12.92 8.28
N VAL A 99 10.21 13.62 8.35
CA VAL A 99 10.31 14.97 8.93
C VAL A 99 10.68 15.97 7.84
N ARG A 100 10.37 17.25 8.06
CA ARG A 100 10.80 18.30 7.14
C ARG A 100 12.34 18.43 7.17
N PRO A 101 12.98 18.76 6.04
CA PRO A 101 14.43 18.91 5.96
C PRO A 101 14.98 20.04 6.85
N ASP A 102 14.15 21.01 7.20
CA ASP A 102 14.49 22.17 8.04
C ASP A 102 14.22 21.97 9.53
N MET A 103 13.79 20.77 9.95
CA MET A 103 13.51 20.48 11.36
C MET A 103 14.81 20.46 12.18
N ASP A 104 14.78 21.04 13.38
CA ASP A 104 15.91 21.02 14.32
C ASP A 104 16.42 19.58 14.57
N LYS A 105 17.73 19.38 14.47
CA LYS A 105 18.34 18.04 14.53
C LYS A 105 18.13 17.36 15.89
N ASP A 106 18.22 18.12 16.98
CA ASP A 106 17.99 17.56 18.31
C ASP A 106 16.54 17.13 18.49
N PHE A 107 15.60 17.86 17.89
CA PHE A 107 14.20 17.47 17.85
C PHE A 107 13.93 16.24 16.97
N GLN A 108 14.58 16.13 15.81
CA GLN A 108 14.50 14.93 14.95
C GLN A 108 14.91 13.66 15.73
N GLU A 109 16.03 13.72 16.47
CA GLU A 109 16.51 12.60 17.28
C GLU A 109 15.54 12.25 18.42
N LYS A 110 14.96 13.26 19.09
CA LYS A 110 13.92 13.04 20.12
C LYS A 110 12.67 12.37 19.54
N LEU A 111 12.21 12.83 18.37
CA LEU A 111 11.03 12.28 17.71
C LEU A 111 11.25 10.83 17.28
N LYS A 112 12.40 10.54 16.66
CA LYS A 112 12.79 9.19 16.27
C LYS A 112 12.81 8.24 17.47
N LYS A 113 13.46 8.65 18.57
CA LYS A 113 13.49 7.86 19.80
C LYS A 113 12.07 7.62 20.35
N ALA A 114 11.22 8.65 20.36
CA ALA A 114 9.85 8.53 20.85
C ALA A 114 9.01 7.51 20.06
N PHE A 115 9.09 7.50 18.72
CA PHE A 115 8.41 6.51 17.89
C PHE A 115 8.94 5.08 18.10
N ILE A 116 10.25 4.92 18.25
CA ILE A 116 10.84 3.60 18.53
C ILE A 116 10.41 3.11 19.92
N ASP A 117 10.37 4.00 20.92
CA ASP A 117 10.08 3.63 22.30
C ASP A 117 8.58 3.39 22.55
N ILE A 118 7.66 4.13 21.91
CA ILE A 118 6.22 3.91 22.07
C ILE A 118 5.83 2.48 21.65
N ALA A 119 6.42 1.97 20.57
CA ALA A 119 6.18 0.62 20.05
C ALA A 119 6.64 -0.50 21.00
N LYS A 120 7.51 -0.22 21.98
CA LYS A 120 8.03 -1.23 22.92
C LYS A 120 7.07 -1.49 24.08
N SER A 121 6.20 -0.55 24.38
CA SER A 121 5.20 -0.70 25.44
C SER A 121 3.95 -1.41 24.90
N LYS A 122 3.28 -2.23 25.73
CA LYS A 122 2.05 -2.91 25.30
C LYS A 122 0.94 -1.93 24.89
N GLU A 123 0.80 -0.83 25.62
CA GLU A 123 -0.19 0.20 25.34
C GLU A 123 0.16 1.00 24.07
N GLY A 124 1.42 1.43 23.94
CA GLY A 124 1.87 2.16 22.77
C GLY A 124 1.88 1.32 21.49
N HIS A 125 2.30 0.04 21.57
CA HIS A 125 2.16 -0.92 20.47
C HIS A 125 0.71 -1.07 20.03
N LYS A 126 -0.22 -1.21 20.99
CA LYS A 126 -1.64 -1.30 20.68
C LYS A 126 -2.14 -0.06 19.92
N ILE A 127 -1.73 1.15 20.33
CA ILE A 127 -2.12 2.40 19.66
C ILE A 127 -1.63 2.42 18.21
N ILE A 128 -0.35 2.13 17.95
CA ILE A 128 0.21 2.20 16.59
C ILE A 128 -0.34 1.07 15.68
N SER A 129 -0.66 -0.09 16.25
CA SER A 129 -1.27 -1.21 15.52
C SER A 129 -2.74 -0.90 15.19
N GLU A 130 -3.52 -0.34 16.12
CA GLU A 130 -4.93 0.02 15.87
C GLU A 130 -5.09 1.20 14.91
N VAL A 131 -4.21 2.21 14.99
CA VAL A 131 -4.32 3.43 14.17
C VAL A 131 -3.69 3.24 12.78
N TYR A 132 -2.52 2.61 12.72
CA TYR A 132 -1.73 2.53 11.49
C TYR A 132 -1.44 1.10 11.02
N SER A 133 -1.85 0.06 11.76
CA SER A 133 -1.44 -1.33 11.51
C SER A 133 0.09 -1.51 11.54
N HIS A 134 0.79 -0.65 12.27
CA HIS A 134 2.24 -0.73 12.45
C HIS A 134 2.57 -1.63 13.65
N GLU A 135 3.59 -2.47 13.48
CA GLU A 135 4.08 -3.36 14.54
C GLU A 135 5.36 -2.84 15.21
N GLY A 136 5.95 -1.78 14.66
CA GLY A 136 7.12 -1.13 15.23
C GLY A 136 7.80 -0.19 14.25
N TYR A 137 8.88 0.45 14.73
CA TYR A 137 9.67 1.40 13.96
C TYR A 137 11.15 1.08 14.11
N THR A 138 11.89 1.26 13.03
CA THR A 138 13.35 1.10 13.00
C THR A 138 13.97 2.23 12.19
N GLU A 139 15.24 2.51 12.44
CA GLU A 139 16.01 3.38 11.57
C GLU A 139 16.10 2.78 10.15
N THR A 140 16.07 3.65 9.16
CA THR A 140 16.21 3.30 7.75
C THR A 140 17.18 4.26 7.07
N LYS A 141 17.66 3.92 5.88
CA LYS A 141 18.48 4.78 5.04
C LYS A 141 17.66 5.28 3.87
N ASP A 142 17.93 6.50 3.44
CA ASP A 142 17.28 7.11 2.28
C ASP A 142 17.42 6.24 1.01
N SER A 143 18.57 5.58 0.84
CA SER A 143 18.84 4.68 -0.28
C SER A 143 17.94 3.43 -0.32
N ASN A 144 17.28 3.07 0.79
CA ASN A 144 16.32 1.96 0.77
C ASN A 144 15.09 2.29 -0.09
N PHE A 145 14.85 3.57 -0.38
CA PHE A 145 13.73 4.06 -1.20
C PHE A 145 14.12 4.29 -2.67
N ASP A 146 15.37 3.98 -3.07
CA ASP A 146 15.81 4.13 -4.45
C ASP A 146 14.96 3.29 -5.42
N ILE A 147 14.53 2.10 -4.99
CA ILE A 147 13.60 1.25 -5.75
C ILE A 147 12.27 1.94 -6.05
N VAL A 148 11.81 2.87 -5.21
CA VAL A 148 10.59 3.63 -5.46
C VAL A 148 10.87 4.72 -6.50
N ARG A 149 12.00 5.43 -6.33
CA ARG A 149 12.45 6.50 -7.25
C ARG A 149 12.69 5.99 -8.68
N GLU A 150 13.13 4.75 -8.84
CA GLU A 150 13.29 4.12 -10.16
C GLU A 150 11.98 4.03 -10.95
N TYR A 151 10.83 3.98 -10.29
CA TYR A 151 9.51 3.85 -10.92
C TYR A 151 8.70 5.16 -10.96
N GLU A 152 9.18 6.22 -10.32
CA GLU A 152 8.54 7.55 -10.31
C GLU A 152 9.07 8.49 -11.41
N ASN A 153 10.13 8.09 -12.12
CA ASN A 153 10.75 8.83 -13.23
C ASN A 153 10.40 8.20 -14.60
#